data_AF-V9L3N2-F1
#
_entry.id   AF-V9L3N2-F1
#
_cell.length_a   1.000
_cell.length_b   1.000
_cell.length_c   1.000
_cell.angle_alpha   90.00
_cell.angle_beta   90.00
_cell.angle_gamma   90.00
#
_symmetry.space_group_name_H-M   'P 1'
#
loop_
_entity.id
_entity.type
_entity.pdbx_description
1 polymer ?
#
loop_
_entity_poly.entity_id
_entity_poly.type
_entity_poly.pdbx_seq_one_letter_code
_entity_poly.pdbx_strand_id
1 'polypeptide(L)'
;VASSTAEKNSFISCIWKLNQRYLRKKIEFVNVSSQLLEELPKVTEESVPSGENQSVAGGDEESLDEYQELNAKEEQDIEIMMDGCEYAISNAEAFAEKLSSELQVLDGANIQSIMASEKQVNILMQLLDEALKEVDQIEHKLSSYEEMLQSVKEQMDHISQSNDLIQLSNTNNLKLLEEIEFLVNHLDLSKGHIKALTDGDLSSSKGIEACTNAAEALLQCMNIALRPGHGHLHSVQQQQQQFKELREQFARRLANHLNNVFVQQGHDQSSTLAQHSIELTLPKHQPFHRDLLRYAKLMEWLKNTDHEKYEGLNKNYVDYICRLYEREIKEFFEVAKIKMTGTSKEGKKFATLPRKESAVKQDPES
;
A
#
# COMPACT_ATOMS: atom_id res chain seq x y z
N VAL A 1 -0.99 -11.90 45.03
CA VAL A 1 -0.64 -10.58 44.45
C VAL A 1 -0.42 -9.64 45.62
N ALA A 2 0.77 -9.04 45.78
CA ALA A 2 1.06 -8.12 46.89
C ALA A 2 0.02 -6.99 46.92
N SER A 3 -0.66 -6.87 48.05
CA SER A 3 -1.93 -6.15 48.25
C SER A 3 -1.73 -4.65 48.47
N SER A 4 -0.48 -4.23 48.71
CA SER A 4 -0.13 -2.83 48.93
C SER A 4 1.19 -2.45 48.27
N THR A 5 1.35 -1.17 47.95
CA THR A 5 2.62 -0.61 47.44
C THR A 5 3.76 -0.78 48.44
N ALA A 6 3.45 -0.80 49.74
CA ALA A 6 4.42 -1.04 50.82
C ALA A 6 4.94 -2.49 50.80
N GLU A 7 4.06 -3.48 50.63
CA GLU A 7 4.45 -4.89 50.50
C GLU A 7 5.32 -5.12 49.26
N LYS A 8 4.98 -4.50 48.13
CA LYS A 8 5.79 -4.56 46.91
C LYS A 8 7.19 -3.97 47.12
N ASN A 9 7.29 -2.82 47.77
CA ASN A 9 8.57 -2.17 48.04
C ASN A 9 9.42 -2.97 49.03
N SER A 10 8.80 -3.57 50.07
CA SER A 10 9.48 -4.43 51.03
C SER A 10 9.99 -5.71 50.38
N PHE A 11 9.19 -6.32 49.50
CA PHE A 11 9.56 -7.52 48.77
C PHE A 11 10.76 -7.26 47.83
N ILE A 12 10.72 -6.18 47.06
CA ILE A 12 11.82 -5.78 46.17
C ILE A 12 13.10 -5.52 46.96
N SER A 13 12.99 -4.87 48.13
CA SER A 13 14.13 -4.64 49.03
C SER A 13 14.72 -5.95 49.57
N CYS A 14 13.89 -6.93 49.90
CA CYS A 14 14.35 -8.26 50.34
C CYS A 14 15.07 -9.03 49.22
N ILE A 15 14.55 -9.00 47.98
CA ILE A 15 15.20 -9.65 46.83
C ILE A 15 16.55 -8.99 46.55
N TRP A 16 16.63 -7.65 46.62
CA TRP A 16 17.90 -6.96 46.44
C TRP A 16 18.93 -7.34 47.51
N LYS A 17 18.53 -7.42 48.79
CA LYS A 17 19.41 -7.91 49.88
C LYS A 17 19.90 -9.34 49.64
N LEU A 18 19.03 -10.23 49.19
CA LEU A 18 19.38 -11.61 48.84
C LEU A 18 20.35 -11.66 47.64
N ASN A 19 20.15 -10.80 46.63
CA ASN A 19 21.06 -10.64 45.50
C ASN A 19 22.45 -10.16 45.95
N GLN A 20 22.50 -9.22 46.89
CA GLN A 20 23.76 -8.74 47.44
C GLN A 20 24.47 -9.80 48.31
N ARG A 21 23.72 -10.59 49.08
CA ARG A 21 24.30 -11.54 50.04
C ARG A 21 24.74 -12.87 49.43
N TYR A 22 24.01 -13.41 48.45
CA TYR A 22 24.20 -14.80 48.01
C TYR A 22 24.65 -14.99 46.55
N LEU A 23 24.52 -13.97 45.69
CA LEU A 23 24.90 -14.09 44.27
C LEU A 23 26.27 -13.49 43.98
N ARG A 24 27.15 -14.29 43.35
CA ARG A 24 28.48 -13.85 42.88
C ARG A 24 28.39 -12.93 41.65
N LYS A 25 27.36 -13.09 40.80
CA LYS A 25 27.06 -12.21 39.67
C LYS A 25 25.79 -11.42 39.98
N LYS A 26 25.91 -10.11 40.18
CA LYS A 26 24.79 -9.24 40.58
C LYS A 26 23.80 -9.07 39.43
N ILE A 27 22.52 -9.10 39.76
CA ILE A 27 21.43 -8.89 38.80
C ILE A 27 21.06 -7.42 38.87
N GLU A 28 20.99 -6.76 37.72
CA GLU A 28 20.59 -5.36 37.64
C GLU A 28 19.07 -5.22 37.77
N PHE A 29 18.64 -4.38 38.70
CA PHE A 29 17.23 -4.06 38.89
C PHE A 29 16.88 -2.85 38.01
N VAL A 30 16.19 -3.10 36.89
CA VAL A 30 15.71 -2.05 35.98
C VAL A 30 14.32 -1.60 36.41
N ASN A 31 14.06 -0.30 36.38
CA ASN A 31 12.74 0.30 36.69
C ASN A 31 12.31 0.22 38.17
N VAL A 32 13.27 0.16 39.10
CA VAL A 32 13.06 0.21 40.56
C VAL A 32 13.62 1.52 41.11
N SER A 33 12.91 2.17 42.04
CA SER A 33 13.36 3.42 42.67
C SER A 33 14.70 3.21 43.38
N SER A 34 15.69 4.06 43.08
CA SER A 34 17.04 4.02 43.66
C SER A 34 17.05 4.15 45.19
N GLN A 35 16.02 4.76 45.77
CA GLN A 35 15.82 4.90 47.22
C GLN A 35 15.58 3.55 47.94
N LEU A 36 15.12 2.52 47.22
CA LEU A 36 14.99 1.16 47.77
C LEU A 36 16.31 0.36 47.70
N LEU A 37 17.30 0.90 46.98
CA LEU A 37 18.58 0.26 46.65
C LEU A 37 19.77 0.94 47.36
N GLU A 38 19.53 1.96 48.20
CA GLU A 38 20.53 2.68 48.99
C GLU A 38 20.44 2.28 50.47
N GLU A 39 21.55 1.79 51.02
CA GLU A 39 21.73 1.58 52.46
C GLU A 39 22.02 2.92 53.16
N LEU A 40 21.27 3.23 54.24
CA LEU A 40 21.76 4.10 55.33
C LEU A 40 22.65 3.27 56.28
N PRO A 41 23.60 3.91 57.00
CA PRO A 41 24.99 3.44 57.07
C PRO A 41 25.35 2.52 58.27
N LYS A 42 26.49 1.85 58.08
CA LYS A 42 27.27 0.99 58.99
C LYS A 42 27.19 1.32 60.49
N VAL A 43 26.91 0.29 61.30
CA VAL A 43 27.28 0.22 62.72
C VAL A 43 27.87 -1.17 63.03
N THR A 44 29.19 -1.15 63.24
CA THR A 44 30.07 -1.99 64.08
C THR A 44 30.09 -3.52 63.95
N GLU A 45 31.32 -4.00 63.77
CA GLU A 45 31.85 -5.33 64.05
C GLU A 45 31.47 -5.84 65.44
N GLU A 46 31.09 -7.12 65.55
CA GLU A 46 31.51 -8.01 66.64
C GLU A 46 31.24 -9.47 66.23
N SER A 47 32.32 -10.19 65.93
CA SER A 47 32.72 -11.52 66.44
C SER A 47 31.70 -12.68 66.63
N VAL A 48 32.28 -13.90 66.58
CA VAL A 48 31.79 -15.21 67.08
C VAL A 48 31.00 -16.06 66.03
N PRO A 49 31.17 -17.40 65.97
CA PRO A 49 32.04 -18.11 65.02
C PRO A 49 31.27 -19.12 64.13
N SER A 50 31.91 -19.62 63.08
CA SER A 50 31.42 -20.78 62.32
C SER A 50 31.36 -22.02 63.20
N GLY A 51 30.16 -22.53 63.46
CA GLY A 51 29.93 -23.94 63.79
C GLY A 51 29.65 -24.71 62.49
N GLU A 52 30.62 -25.49 62.04
CA GLU A 52 30.42 -26.49 60.99
C GLU A 52 29.59 -27.64 61.56
N ASN A 53 28.39 -27.87 60.99
CA ASN A 53 27.63 -29.09 61.23
C ASN A 53 28.29 -30.23 60.46
N GLN A 54 28.97 -31.12 61.19
CA GLN A 54 29.54 -32.34 60.66
C GLN A 54 28.42 -33.34 60.35
N SER A 55 28.40 -33.76 59.09
CA SER A 55 27.58 -34.82 58.53
C SER A 55 27.87 -36.16 59.21
N VAL A 56 26.78 -36.85 59.53
CA VAL A 56 26.68 -38.25 59.91
C VAL A 56 27.44 -39.14 58.92
N ALA A 57 28.59 -39.68 59.36
CA ALA A 57 29.23 -40.84 58.77
C ALA A 57 29.57 -41.79 59.93
N GLY A 58 29.00 -42.98 59.88
CA GLY A 58 29.20 -44.02 60.89
C GLY A 58 30.67 -44.37 61.02
N GLY A 59 31.18 -44.18 62.24
CA GLY A 59 32.35 -44.85 62.77
C GLY A 59 31.93 -45.49 64.07
N ASP A 60 32.16 -46.79 64.20
CA ASP A 60 32.17 -47.49 65.48
C ASP A 60 33.14 -46.76 66.41
N GLU A 61 32.59 -45.96 67.32
CA GLU A 61 33.25 -45.58 68.55
C GLU A 61 32.49 -46.26 69.68
N GLU A 62 33.09 -47.31 70.24
CA GLU A 62 32.98 -47.62 71.66
C GLU A 62 33.45 -46.38 72.45
N SER A 63 32.61 -45.34 72.47
CA SER A 63 32.74 -44.26 73.43
C SER A 63 32.20 -44.80 74.74
N LEU A 64 33.15 -45.15 75.62
CA LEU A 64 32.92 -45.21 77.05
C LEU A 64 32.02 -44.03 77.45
N ASP A 65 30.91 -44.32 78.15
CA ASP A 65 30.04 -43.32 78.77
C ASP A 65 30.88 -42.21 79.42
N GLU A 66 31.05 -41.11 78.70
CA GLU A 66 31.70 -39.91 79.22
C GLU A 66 30.71 -39.34 80.24
N TYR A 67 31.11 -39.36 81.51
CA TYR A 67 30.27 -38.93 82.61
C TYR A 67 29.83 -37.48 82.40
N GLN A 68 28.56 -37.29 82.05
CA GLN A 68 27.97 -35.98 81.90
C GLN A 68 27.64 -35.43 83.29
N GLU A 69 28.34 -34.35 83.70
CA GLU A 69 28.05 -33.66 84.96
C GLU A 69 26.62 -33.11 84.94
N LEU A 70 25.88 -33.36 86.03
CA LEU A 70 24.51 -32.87 86.21
C LEU A 70 24.50 -31.34 86.07
N ASN A 71 23.56 -30.82 85.29
CA ASN A 71 23.30 -29.40 85.21
C ASN A 71 22.90 -28.88 86.60
N ALA A 72 23.33 -27.68 87.00
CA ALA A 72 22.94 -27.05 88.27
C ALA A 72 21.42 -27.04 88.52
N LYS A 73 20.60 -27.05 87.46
CA LYS A 73 19.14 -27.20 87.55
C LYS A 73 18.70 -28.64 87.85
N GLU A 74 19.35 -29.64 87.26
CA GLU A 74 19.11 -31.05 87.54
C GLU A 74 19.56 -31.40 88.96
N GLU A 75 20.70 -30.85 89.40
CA GLU A 75 21.16 -30.97 90.79
C GLU A 75 20.15 -30.38 91.78
N GLN A 76 19.62 -29.20 91.49
CA GLN A 76 18.58 -28.56 92.30
C GLN A 76 17.25 -29.34 92.31
N ASP A 77 16.84 -29.89 91.16
CA ASP A 77 15.62 -30.69 91.06
C ASP A 77 15.77 -32.04 91.82
N ILE A 78 16.96 -32.64 91.78
CA ILE A 78 17.30 -33.84 92.58
C ILE A 78 17.31 -33.50 94.07
N GLU A 79 17.85 -32.35 94.47
CA GLU A 79 17.86 -31.89 95.87
C GLU A 79 16.42 -31.68 96.40
N ILE A 80 15.55 -31.06 95.60
CA ILE A 80 14.12 -30.88 95.93
C ILE A 80 13.39 -32.23 96.02
N MET A 81 13.69 -33.18 95.12
CA MET A 81 13.14 -34.53 95.15
C MET A 81 13.59 -35.30 96.41
N MET A 82 14.84 -35.12 96.84
CA MET A 82 15.39 -35.72 98.06
C MET A 82 14.75 -35.13 99.33
N ASP A 83 14.51 -33.82 99.36
CA ASP A 83 13.84 -33.13 100.49
C ASP A 83 12.37 -33.56 100.66
N GLY A 84 11.69 -33.94 99.57
CA GLY A 84 10.28 -34.40 99.58
C GLY A 84 10.06 -35.82 100.10
N CYS A 85 11.12 -36.57 100.44
CA CYS A 85 11.05 -37.99 100.82
C CYS A 85 11.51 -38.23 102.27
N GLU A 86 10.66 -37.90 103.25
CA GLU A 86 10.90 -38.09 104.70
C GLU A 86 11.19 -39.54 105.15
N TYR A 87 11.12 -40.54 104.25
CA TYR A 87 11.35 -41.96 104.54
C TYR A 87 12.75 -42.48 104.12
N ALA A 88 13.59 -41.66 103.48
CA ALA A 88 14.88 -42.09 102.92
C ALA A 88 15.89 -42.61 103.97
N ILE A 89 15.78 -42.18 105.23
CA ILE A 89 16.73 -42.52 106.31
C ILE A 89 16.34 -43.83 107.03
N SER A 90 15.05 -44.23 107.00
CA SER A 90 14.53 -45.35 107.81
C SER A 90 14.22 -46.61 107.00
N ASN A 91 13.99 -46.51 105.68
CA ASN A 91 13.77 -47.68 104.81
C ASN A 91 14.18 -47.40 103.35
N ALA A 92 15.45 -47.68 103.04
CA ALA A 92 16.03 -47.45 101.71
C ALA A 92 15.36 -48.26 100.59
N GLU A 93 14.80 -49.44 100.90
CA GLU A 93 14.11 -50.29 99.93
C GLU A 93 12.80 -49.64 99.45
N ALA A 94 12.01 -49.09 100.38
CA ALA A 94 10.78 -48.37 100.05
C ALA A 94 11.03 -47.07 99.26
N PHE A 95 12.16 -46.40 99.51
CA PHE A 95 12.57 -45.22 98.73
C PHE A 95 13.00 -45.58 97.31
N ALA A 96 13.78 -46.66 97.13
CA ALA A 96 14.17 -47.17 95.82
C ALA A 96 12.96 -47.64 94.99
N GLU A 97 11.96 -48.29 95.62
CA GLU A 97 10.72 -48.66 94.95
C GLU A 97 9.91 -47.43 94.51
N LYS A 98 9.82 -46.39 95.34
CA LYS A 98 9.14 -45.14 94.99
C LYS A 98 9.82 -44.43 93.82
N LEU A 99 11.16 -44.30 93.85
CA LEU A 99 11.93 -43.71 92.76
C LEU A 99 11.82 -44.55 91.48
N SER A 100 11.84 -45.88 91.58
CA SER A 100 11.63 -46.77 90.44
C SER A 100 10.22 -46.61 89.85
N SER A 101 9.21 -46.41 90.69
CA SER A 101 7.84 -46.16 90.24
C SER A 101 7.70 -44.78 89.57
N GLU A 102 8.33 -43.74 90.12
CA GLU A 102 8.32 -42.39 89.54
C GLU A 102 9.11 -42.34 88.23
N LEU A 103 10.27 -43.01 88.15
CA LEU A 103 11.04 -43.18 86.92
C LEU A 103 10.21 -43.90 85.85
N GLN A 104 9.50 -44.98 86.21
CA GLN A 104 8.63 -45.70 85.27
C GLN A 104 7.48 -44.82 84.73
N VAL A 105 6.92 -43.95 85.56
CA VAL A 105 5.90 -42.98 85.14
C VAL A 105 6.51 -41.90 84.23
N LEU A 106 7.70 -41.40 84.57
CA LEU A 106 8.43 -40.42 83.78
C LEU A 106 8.82 -40.98 82.42
N ASP A 107 9.35 -42.21 82.36
CA ASP A 107 9.67 -42.92 81.12
C ASP A 107 8.41 -43.12 80.27
N GLY A 108 7.27 -43.46 80.90
CA GLY A 108 5.98 -43.51 80.23
C GLY A 108 5.56 -42.17 79.60
N ALA A 109 5.76 -41.05 80.32
CA ALA A 109 5.46 -39.70 79.84
C ALA A 109 6.45 -39.24 78.75
N ASN A 110 7.72 -39.63 78.85
CA ASN A 110 8.75 -39.33 77.87
C ASN A 110 8.48 -40.07 76.56
N ILE A 111 8.19 -41.37 76.61
CA ILE A 111 7.77 -42.17 75.44
C ILE A 111 6.53 -41.55 74.79
N GLN A 112 5.51 -41.15 75.56
CA GLN A 112 4.32 -40.50 75.00
C GLN A 112 4.61 -39.15 74.34
N SER A 113 5.52 -38.35 74.91
CA SER A 113 5.93 -37.05 74.35
C SER A 113 6.74 -37.22 73.06
N ILE A 114 7.67 -38.18 73.04
CA ILE A 114 8.42 -38.56 71.84
C ILE A 114 7.45 -39.07 70.75
N MET A 115 6.54 -39.98 71.09
CA MET A 115 5.51 -40.50 70.16
C MET A 115 4.58 -39.40 69.65
N ALA A 116 4.22 -38.41 70.47
CA ALA A 116 3.40 -37.28 70.05
C ALA A 116 4.16 -36.38 69.07
N SER A 117 5.44 -36.09 69.34
CA SER A 117 6.30 -35.29 68.46
C SER A 117 6.52 -35.98 67.11
N GLU A 118 6.71 -37.30 67.09
CA GLU A 118 6.87 -38.11 65.88
C GLU A 118 5.61 -38.04 65.01
N LYS A 119 4.41 -38.15 65.62
CA LYS A 119 3.14 -37.99 64.89
C LYS A 119 3.02 -36.59 64.28
N GLN A 120 3.46 -35.56 64.99
CA GLN A 120 3.38 -34.18 64.54
C GLN A 120 4.35 -33.89 63.37
N VAL A 121 5.56 -34.45 63.42
CA VAL A 121 6.53 -34.40 62.32
C VAL A 121 6.00 -35.14 61.10
N ASN A 122 5.38 -36.31 61.28
CA ASN A 122 4.76 -37.06 60.17
C ASN A 122 3.62 -36.28 59.50
N ILE A 123 2.78 -35.58 60.26
CA ILE A 123 1.73 -34.71 59.70
C ILE A 123 2.35 -33.55 58.91
N LEU A 124 3.41 -32.93 59.45
CA LEU A 124 4.11 -31.85 58.75
C LEU A 124 4.73 -32.33 57.44
N MET A 125 5.31 -33.53 57.42
CA MET A 125 5.88 -34.14 56.24
C MET A 125 4.80 -34.41 55.17
N GLN A 126 3.63 -34.92 55.58
CA GLN A 126 2.48 -35.09 54.69
C GLN A 126 1.97 -33.76 54.11
N LEU A 127 1.88 -32.71 54.92
CA LEU A 127 1.47 -31.39 54.43
C LEU A 127 2.49 -30.81 53.45
N LEU A 128 3.78 -31.09 53.65
CA LEU A 128 4.83 -30.67 52.74
C LEU A 128 4.77 -31.42 51.41
N ASP A 129 4.50 -32.73 51.45
CA ASP A 129 4.27 -33.55 50.25
C ASP A 129 3.03 -33.08 49.47
N GLU A 130 1.94 -32.74 50.17
CA GLU A 130 0.72 -32.19 49.56
C GLU A 130 1.01 -30.82 48.92
N ALA A 131 1.77 -29.96 49.60
CA ALA A 131 2.18 -28.66 49.07
C ALA A 131 3.09 -28.81 47.84
N LEU A 132 4.04 -29.75 47.87
CA LEU A 132 4.88 -30.08 46.70
C LEU A 132 4.03 -30.53 45.52
N LYS A 133 3.07 -31.41 45.76
CA LYS A 133 2.16 -31.89 44.72
C LYS A 133 1.27 -30.79 44.13
N GLU A 134 0.84 -29.82 44.95
CA GLU A 134 0.12 -28.64 44.46
C GLU A 134 1.03 -27.72 43.63
N VAL A 135 2.30 -27.56 44.01
CA VAL A 135 3.29 -26.83 43.21
C VAL A 135 3.51 -27.50 41.86
N ASP A 136 3.68 -28.82 41.81
CA ASP A 136 3.83 -29.57 40.56
C ASP A 136 2.61 -29.40 39.65
N GLN A 137 1.40 -29.41 40.22
CA GLN A 137 0.17 -29.14 39.47
C GLN A 137 0.13 -27.72 38.90
N ILE A 138 0.62 -26.72 39.64
CA ILE A 138 0.72 -25.34 39.18
C ILE A 138 1.75 -25.25 38.04
N GLU A 139 2.91 -25.90 38.18
CA GLU A 139 3.95 -25.91 37.14
C GLU A 139 3.44 -26.51 35.83
N HIS A 140 2.69 -27.62 35.91
CA HIS A 140 2.05 -28.23 34.74
C HIS A 140 1.02 -27.30 34.09
N LYS A 141 0.18 -26.63 34.89
CA LYS A 141 -0.79 -25.65 34.37
C LYS A 141 -0.06 -24.48 33.69
N LEU A 142 1.01 -23.97 34.29
CA LEU A 142 1.79 -22.85 33.76
C LEU A 142 2.46 -23.23 32.44
N SER A 143 3.02 -24.44 32.35
CA SER A 143 3.58 -25.00 31.12
C SER A 143 2.53 -25.11 30.02
N SER A 144 1.32 -25.59 30.34
CA SER A 144 0.24 -25.68 29.34
C SER A 144 -0.22 -24.30 28.83
N TYR A 145 -0.22 -23.28 29.69
CA TYR A 145 -0.56 -21.92 29.28
C TYR A 145 0.54 -21.29 28.43
N GLU A 146 1.81 -21.58 28.72
CA GLU A 146 2.93 -21.12 27.91
C GLU A 146 2.89 -21.73 26.50
N GLU A 147 2.62 -23.03 26.39
CA GLU A 147 2.46 -23.70 25.09
C GLU A 147 1.30 -23.10 24.28
N MET A 148 0.16 -22.83 24.93
CA MET A 148 -0.98 -22.18 24.28
C MET A 148 -0.64 -20.76 23.83
N LEU A 149 0.04 -19.97 24.66
CA LEU A 149 0.48 -18.62 24.31
C LEU A 149 1.48 -18.61 23.15
N GLN A 150 2.39 -19.58 23.12
CA GLN A 150 3.34 -19.74 22.03
C GLN A 150 2.62 -20.07 20.71
N SER A 151 1.64 -20.97 20.73
CA SER A 151 0.81 -21.28 19.56
C SER A 151 0.03 -20.05 19.07
N VAL A 152 -0.58 -19.29 19.98
CA VAL A 152 -1.31 -18.05 19.62
C VAL A 152 -0.37 -17.01 19.03
N LYS A 153 0.85 -16.87 19.57
CA LYS A 153 1.87 -15.96 19.04
C LYS A 153 2.26 -16.32 17.60
N GLU A 154 2.52 -17.59 17.34
CA GLU A 154 2.85 -18.06 15.99
C GLU A 154 1.71 -17.82 14.99
N GLN A 155 0.46 -18.05 15.42
CA GLN A 155 -0.71 -17.72 14.61
C GLN A 155 -0.83 -16.22 14.35
N MET A 156 -0.58 -15.38 15.36
CA MET A 156 -0.61 -13.92 15.21
C MET A 156 0.48 -13.42 14.25
N ASP A 157 1.69 -13.97 14.33
CA ASP A 157 2.78 -13.63 13.42
C ASP A 157 2.43 -14.01 11.97
N HIS A 158 1.83 -15.19 11.76
CA HIS A 158 1.35 -15.60 10.45
C HIS A 158 0.23 -14.67 9.92
N ILE A 159 -0.71 -14.26 10.78
CA ILE A 159 -1.77 -13.31 10.41
C ILE A 159 -1.16 -11.95 10.05
N SER A 160 -0.18 -11.45 10.80
CA SER A 160 0.50 -10.19 10.53
C SER A 160 1.19 -10.22 9.16
N GLN A 161 2.00 -11.26 8.89
CA GLN A 161 2.67 -11.43 7.60
C GLN A 161 1.68 -11.51 6.45
N SER A 162 0.58 -12.25 6.62
CA SER A 162 -0.49 -12.35 5.63
C SER A 162 -1.13 -10.97 5.37
N ASN A 163 -1.42 -10.22 6.43
CA ASN A 163 -1.97 -8.87 6.32
C ASN A 163 -1.01 -7.90 5.60
N ASP A 164 0.29 -7.97 5.88
CA ASP A 164 1.30 -7.16 5.20
C ASP A 164 1.35 -7.46 3.69
N LEU A 165 1.27 -8.74 3.31
CA LEU A 165 1.17 -9.15 1.92
C LEU A 165 -0.12 -8.64 1.25
N ILE A 166 -1.24 -8.66 1.96
CA ILE A 166 -2.51 -8.10 1.48
C ILE A 166 -2.39 -6.59 1.28
N GLN A 167 -1.79 -5.86 2.22
CA GLN A 167 -1.59 -4.42 2.09
C GLN A 167 -0.66 -4.07 0.93
N LEU A 168 0.42 -4.83 0.76
CA LEU A 168 1.33 -4.67 -0.37
C LEU A 168 0.61 -4.94 -1.70
N SER A 169 -0.18 -6.01 -1.77
CA SER A 169 -1.01 -6.35 -2.93
C SER A 169 -2.00 -5.22 -3.25
N ASN A 170 -2.71 -4.71 -2.24
CA ASN A 170 -3.64 -3.60 -2.41
C ASN A 170 -2.94 -2.32 -2.90
N THR A 171 -1.77 -2.01 -2.35
CA THR A 171 -0.96 -0.86 -2.79
C THR A 171 -0.52 -1.01 -4.24
N ASN A 172 -0.09 -2.21 -4.63
CA ASN A 172 0.28 -2.51 -6.02
C ASN A 172 -0.92 -2.42 -6.96
N ASN A 173 -2.09 -2.91 -6.53
CA ASN A 173 -3.33 -2.83 -7.32
C ASN A 173 -3.78 -1.38 -7.51
N LEU A 174 -3.66 -0.53 -6.49
CA LEU A 174 -3.96 0.91 -6.63
C LEU A 174 -3.01 1.59 -7.62
N LYS A 175 -1.70 1.35 -7.52
CA LYS A 175 -0.73 1.88 -8.48
C LYS A 175 -0.97 1.37 -9.89
N LEU A 176 -1.32 0.10 -10.03
CA LEU A 176 -1.65 -0.50 -11.32
C LEU A 176 -2.91 0.15 -11.91
N LEU A 177 -3.94 0.38 -11.08
CA LEU A 177 -5.15 1.06 -11.49
C LEU A 177 -4.85 2.48 -11.97
N GLU A 178 -4.06 3.26 -11.23
CA GLU A 178 -3.63 4.60 -11.64
C GLU A 178 -2.92 4.60 -13.00
N GLU A 179 -2.05 3.61 -13.25
CA GLU A 179 -1.37 3.51 -14.56
C GLU A 179 -2.30 3.09 -15.69
N ILE A 180 -3.24 2.17 -15.42
CA ILE A 180 -4.25 1.78 -16.41
C ILE A 180 -5.16 2.97 -16.72
N GLU A 181 -5.61 3.72 -15.71
CA GLU A 181 -6.41 4.93 -15.90
C GLU A 181 -5.65 5.98 -16.68
N PHE A 182 -4.35 6.18 -16.40
CA PHE A 182 -3.51 7.06 -17.21
C PHE A 182 -3.49 6.63 -18.68
N LEU A 183 -3.23 5.35 -18.96
CA LEU A 183 -3.17 4.83 -20.33
C LEU A 183 -4.53 4.96 -21.04
N VAL A 184 -5.63 4.58 -20.39
CA VAL A 184 -6.97 4.64 -20.97
C VAL A 184 -7.39 6.07 -21.26
N ASN A 185 -7.16 7.00 -20.33
CA ASN A 185 -7.58 8.40 -20.52
C ASN A 185 -6.78 9.14 -21.60
N HIS A 186 -5.54 8.72 -21.87
CA HIS A 186 -4.62 9.44 -22.75
C HIS A 186 -4.43 8.76 -24.13
N LEU A 187 -4.55 7.43 -24.21
CA LEU A 187 -4.40 6.66 -25.45
C LEU A 187 -5.74 6.20 -26.05
N ASP A 188 -6.87 6.71 -25.55
CA ASP A 188 -8.18 6.47 -26.16
C ASP A 188 -8.57 7.60 -27.11
N LEU A 189 -9.03 7.23 -28.29
CA LEU A 189 -9.59 8.15 -29.28
C LEU A 189 -11.02 7.72 -29.57
N SER A 190 -11.97 8.63 -29.35
CA SER A 190 -13.38 8.30 -29.48
C SER A 190 -13.71 7.73 -30.88
N LYS A 191 -14.62 6.76 -30.93
CA LYS A 191 -15.10 6.16 -32.19
C LYS A 191 -15.67 7.22 -33.16
N GLY A 192 -16.17 8.34 -32.64
CA GLY A 192 -16.62 9.47 -33.43
C GLY A 192 -15.46 10.19 -34.14
N HIS A 193 -14.35 10.43 -33.44
CA HIS A 193 -13.15 11.02 -34.04
C HIS A 193 -12.53 10.10 -35.09
N ILE A 194 -12.48 8.78 -34.83
CA ILE A 194 -11.98 7.81 -35.81
C ILE A 194 -12.82 7.88 -37.09
N LYS A 195 -14.16 7.83 -36.99
CA LYS A 195 -15.05 7.94 -38.16
C LYS A 195 -14.92 9.28 -38.89
N ALA A 196 -14.75 10.38 -38.17
CA ALA A 196 -14.54 11.69 -38.79
C ALA A 196 -13.25 11.71 -39.62
N LEU A 197 -12.17 11.11 -39.14
CA LEU A 197 -10.90 11.03 -39.87
C LEU A 197 -10.98 10.08 -41.07
N THR A 198 -11.62 8.92 -40.92
CA THR A 198 -11.72 7.92 -41.99
C THR A 198 -12.70 8.34 -43.09
N ASP A 199 -13.93 8.72 -42.71
CA ASP A 199 -15.06 8.90 -43.64
C ASP A 199 -15.71 10.29 -43.58
N GLY A 200 -15.26 11.20 -42.69
CA GLY A 200 -15.87 12.52 -42.52
C GLY A 200 -15.84 13.38 -43.78
N ASP A 201 -16.95 14.03 -44.14
CA ASP A 201 -17.04 14.86 -45.33
C ASP A 201 -16.13 16.10 -45.21
N LEU A 202 -15.25 16.32 -46.19
CA LEU A 202 -14.37 17.49 -46.26
C LEU A 202 -14.97 18.64 -47.07
N SER A 203 -16.19 18.51 -47.57
CA SER A 203 -16.87 19.53 -48.39
C SER A 203 -17.81 20.41 -47.56
N SER A 204 -18.45 19.83 -46.54
CA SER A 204 -19.33 20.52 -45.60
C SER A 204 -18.55 21.26 -44.51
N SER A 205 -18.99 22.47 -44.13
CA SER A 205 -18.42 23.22 -42.99
C SER A 205 -18.43 22.42 -41.69
N LYS A 206 -19.53 21.68 -41.43
CA LYS A 206 -19.66 20.84 -40.23
C LYS A 206 -18.69 19.65 -40.26
N GLY A 207 -18.46 19.10 -41.46
CA GLY A 207 -17.54 17.98 -41.64
C GLY A 207 -16.08 18.41 -41.48
N ILE A 208 -15.71 19.59 -42.01
CA ILE A 208 -14.39 20.19 -41.81
C ILE A 208 -14.12 20.45 -40.31
N GLU A 209 -15.08 21.01 -39.58
CA GLU A 209 -14.96 21.21 -38.13
C GLU A 209 -14.80 19.89 -37.37
N ALA A 210 -15.60 18.88 -37.69
CA ALA A 210 -15.51 17.56 -37.08
C ALA A 210 -14.14 16.89 -37.34
N CYS A 211 -13.63 16.97 -38.58
CA CYS A 211 -12.31 16.49 -38.95
C CYS A 211 -11.19 17.26 -38.25
N THR A 212 -11.35 18.58 -38.08
CA THR A 212 -10.37 19.42 -37.37
C THR A 212 -10.28 19.04 -35.91
N ASN A 213 -11.43 18.92 -35.23
CA ASN A 213 -11.48 18.51 -33.82
C ASN A 213 -10.91 17.09 -33.63
N ALA A 214 -11.21 16.18 -34.56
CA ALA A 214 -10.67 14.81 -34.53
C ALA A 214 -9.16 14.77 -34.78
N ALA A 215 -8.64 15.61 -35.68
CA ALA A 215 -7.22 15.70 -35.99
C ALA A 215 -6.42 16.31 -34.83
N GLU A 216 -6.98 17.31 -34.14
CA GLU A 216 -6.41 17.88 -32.91
C GLU A 216 -6.38 16.84 -31.78
N ALA A 217 -7.48 16.11 -31.55
CA ALA A 217 -7.55 15.03 -30.57
C ALA A 217 -6.52 13.92 -30.86
N LEU A 218 -6.38 13.50 -32.12
CA LEU A 218 -5.36 12.54 -32.53
C LEU A 218 -3.94 13.04 -32.24
N LEU A 219 -3.65 14.32 -32.52
CA LEU A 219 -2.33 14.91 -32.24
C LEU A 219 -2.04 14.93 -30.73
N GLN A 220 -3.04 15.25 -29.91
CA GLN A 220 -2.94 15.20 -28.45
C GLN A 220 -2.62 13.79 -27.97
N CYS A 221 -3.36 12.78 -28.44
CA CYS A 221 -3.13 11.35 -28.14
C CYS A 221 -1.72 10.88 -28.53
N MET A 222 -1.16 11.39 -29.62
CA MET A 222 0.17 11.00 -30.10
C MET A 222 1.33 11.70 -29.36
N ASN A 223 1.10 12.92 -28.85
CA ASN A 223 2.15 13.75 -28.23
C ASN A 223 2.26 13.61 -26.71
N ILE A 224 1.47 12.74 -26.08
CA ILE A 224 1.59 12.48 -24.64
C ILE A 224 2.96 11.88 -24.31
N ALA A 225 3.61 12.45 -23.30
CA ALA A 225 4.83 11.90 -22.73
C ALA A 225 4.51 10.59 -21.99
N LEU A 226 4.79 9.46 -22.64
CA LEU A 226 4.67 8.15 -22.02
C LEU A 226 5.66 8.01 -20.85
N ARG A 227 5.20 7.44 -19.74
CA ARG A 227 6.07 7.09 -18.61
C ARG A 227 7.09 6.02 -19.01
N PRO A 228 8.27 5.98 -18.37
CA PRO A 228 9.24 4.91 -18.60
C PRO A 228 8.58 3.54 -18.41
N GLY A 229 8.81 2.62 -19.35
CA GLY A 229 8.19 1.28 -19.33
C GLY A 229 6.97 1.13 -20.23
N HIS A 230 6.14 2.16 -20.43
CA HIS A 230 4.95 2.09 -21.29
C HIS A 230 5.28 1.70 -22.74
N GLY A 231 6.46 2.11 -23.24
CA GLY A 231 6.94 1.73 -24.57
C GLY A 231 7.21 0.23 -24.76
N HIS A 232 7.30 -0.56 -23.68
CA HIS A 232 7.46 -2.02 -23.76
C HIS A 232 6.12 -2.77 -23.80
N LEU A 233 5.01 -2.08 -23.49
CA LEU A 233 3.69 -2.68 -23.52
C LEU A 233 3.23 -2.84 -24.98
N HIS A 234 2.96 -4.08 -25.38
CA HIS A 234 2.52 -4.38 -26.74
C HIS A 234 1.25 -3.60 -27.13
N SER A 235 0.28 -3.48 -26.22
CA SER A 235 -0.95 -2.72 -26.46
C SER A 235 -0.70 -1.24 -26.73
N VAL A 236 0.27 -0.62 -26.03
CA VAL A 236 0.64 0.79 -26.25
C VAL A 236 1.32 0.95 -27.61
N GLN A 237 2.24 0.05 -27.96
CA GLN A 237 2.88 0.04 -29.27
C GLN A 237 1.86 -0.12 -30.41
N GLN A 238 0.91 -1.05 -30.25
CA GLN A 238 -0.16 -1.28 -31.21
C GLN A 238 -1.05 -0.04 -31.38
N GLN A 239 -1.45 0.60 -30.28
CA GLN A 239 -2.28 1.80 -30.33
C GLN A 239 -1.55 2.98 -30.99
N GLN A 240 -0.27 3.18 -30.66
CA GLN A 240 0.55 4.20 -31.34
C GLN A 240 0.69 3.93 -32.84
N GLN A 241 0.80 2.67 -33.24
CA GLN A 241 0.84 2.29 -34.65
C GLN A 241 -0.49 2.60 -35.35
N GLN A 242 -1.62 2.27 -34.73
CA GLN A 242 -2.94 2.63 -35.25
C GLN A 242 -3.11 4.15 -35.42
N PHE A 243 -2.64 4.95 -34.46
CA PHE A 243 -2.65 6.41 -34.59
C PHE A 243 -1.79 6.90 -35.76
N LYS A 244 -0.61 6.31 -35.98
CA LYS A 244 0.24 6.63 -37.14
C LYS A 244 -0.46 6.30 -38.47
N GLU A 245 -1.12 5.16 -38.54
CA GLU A 245 -1.86 4.73 -39.74
C GLU A 245 -3.06 5.66 -40.01
N LEU A 246 -3.85 5.98 -38.99
CA LEU A 246 -4.99 6.89 -39.11
C LEU A 246 -4.56 8.28 -39.57
N ARG A 247 -3.45 8.78 -39.01
CA ARG A 247 -2.81 10.03 -39.39
C ARG A 247 -2.38 10.05 -40.85
N GLU A 248 -1.71 8.99 -41.32
CA GLU A 248 -1.26 8.90 -42.71
C GLU A 248 -2.45 8.80 -43.69
N GLN A 249 -3.45 7.99 -43.35
CA GLN A 249 -4.68 7.86 -44.15
C GLN A 249 -5.41 9.19 -44.27
N PHE A 250 -5.59 9.91 -43.16
CA PHE A 250 -6.23 11.21 -43.16
C PHE A 250 -5.40 12.26 -43.92
N ALA A 251 -4.08 12.31 -43.73
CA ALA A 251 -3.19 13.22 -44.47
C ALA A 251 -3.28 12.99 -45.99
N ARG A 252 -3.27 11.72 -46.44
CA ARG A 252 -3.46 11.36 -47.85
C ARG A 252 -4.82 11.80 -48.38
N ARG A 253 -5.88 11.55 -47.61
CA ARG A 253 -7.27 11.93 -47.97
C ARG A 253 -7.44 13.44 -48.08
N LEU A 254 -6.95 14.19 -47.08
CA LEU A 254 -6.99 15.64 -47.06
C LEU A 254 -6.22 16.23 -48.24
N ALA A 255 -5.03 15.73 -48.53
CA ALA A 255 -4.23 16.21 -49.64
C ALA A 255 -4.91 15.98 -50.99
N ASN A 256 -5.51 14.79 -51.20
CA ASN A 256 -6.26 14.49 -52.42
C ASN A 256 -7.50 15.38 -52.56
N HIS A 257 -8.25 15.60 -51.47
CA HIS A 257 -9.41 16.47 -51.47
C HIS A 257 -9.04 17.91 -51.83
N LEU A 258 -8.02 18.48 -51.20
CA LEU A 258 -7.57 19.84 -51.49
C LEU A 258 -7.06 19.97 -52.92
N ASN A 259 -6.34 18.97 -53.44
CA ASN A 259 -5.91 18.98 -54.83
C ASN A 259 -7.10 18.98 -55.81
N ASN A 260 -8.15 18.20 -55.51
CA ASN A 260 -9.38 18.19 -56.30
C ASN A 260 -10.14 19.53 -56.21
N VAL A 261 -10.20 20.15 -55.03
CA VAL A 261 -10.80 21.47 -54.83
C VAL A 261 -10.06 22.51 -55.66
N PHE A 262 -8.72 22.46 -55.69
CA PHE A 262 -7.93 23.34 -56.55
C PHE A 262 -8.37 23.15 -58.01
N VAL A 263 -8.31 21.93 -58.55
CA VAL A 263 -8.66 21.62 -59.95
C VAL A 263 -10.10 22.00 -60.34
N GLN A 264 -11.09 21.72 -59.48
CA GLN A 264 -12.50 22.05 -59.77
C GLN A 264 -12.72 23.57 -59.85
N GLN A 265 -12.18 24.33 -58.89
CA GLN A 265 -12.47 25.77 -58.79
C GLN A 265 -11.90 26.63 -59.92
N GLY A 266 -10.91 26.15 -60.66
CA GLY A 266 -10.36 26.86 -61.83
C GLY A 266 -10.84 26.31 -63.17
N HIS A 267 -11.56 25.18 -63.19
CA HIS A 267 -12.44 24.88 -64.30
C HIS A 267 -13.68 25.79 -64.26
N ASP A 268 -14.27 25.96 -63.07
CA ASP A 268 -15.45 26.80 -62.88
C ASP A 268 -15.15 28.29 -63.16
N GLN A 269 -14.00 28.82 -62.72
CA GLN A 269 -13.63 30.23 -62.99
C GLN A 269 -13.36 30.50 -64.48
N SER A 270 -12.79 29.55 -65.23
CA SER A 270 -12.51 29.68 -66.66
C SER A 270 -13.76 29.94 -67.51
N SER A 271 -14.94 29.55 -67.03
CA SER A 271 -16.20 29.73 -67.76
C SER A 271 -16.83 31.12 -67.63
N THR A 272 -16.36 31.95 -66.68
CA THR A 272 -17.00 33.24 -66.35
C THR A 272 -16.53 34.43 -67.20
N LEU A 273 -15.32 34.37 -67.78
CA LEU A 273 -14.81 35.41 -68.69
C LEU A 273 -15.55 35.45 -70.04
N ALA A 274 -16.03 34.29 -70.51
CA ALA A 274 -16.67 34.18 -71.83
C ALA A 274 -18.14 34.67 -71.86
N GLN A 275 -18.82 34.78 -70.71
CA GLN A 275 -20.28 34.96 -70.69
C GLN A 275 -20.77 36.35 -70.19
N HIS A 276 -20.00 37.11 -69.40
CA HIS A 276 -20.60 38.22 -68.63
C HIS A 276 -19.79 39.52 -68.43
N SER A 277 -18.98 40.01 -69.38
CA SER A 277 -18.43 41.37 -69.21
C SER A 277 -18.37 42.27 -70.45
N ILE A 278 -19.27 43.25 -70.46
CA ILE A 278 -19.20 44.47 -71.29
C ILE A 278 -17.94 45.28 -70.91
N GLU A 279 -17.45 45.13 -69.67
CA GLU A 279 -16.31 45.84 -69.09
C GLU A 279 -15.04 44.95 -69.03
N LEU A 280 -13.88 45.47 -69.46
CA LEU A 280 -12.60 44.76 -69.43
C LEU A 280 -12.03 44.78 -68.01
N THR A 281 -12.50 43.88 -67.14
CA THR A 281 -11.95 43.69 -65.79
C THR A 281 -11.48 42.26 -65.57
N LEU A 282 -10.30 42.10 -64.96
CA LEU A 282 -9.87 40.78 -64.49
C LEU A 282 -10.83 40.24 -63.41
N PRO A 283 -11.08 38.93 -63.37
CA PRO A 283 -11.89 38.30 -62.33
C PRO A 283 -11.37 38.60 -60.92
N LYS A 284 -12.27 38.74 -59.95
CA LYS A 284 -11.91 38.89 -58.53
C LYS A 284 -11.81 37.51 -57.87
N HIS A 285 -10.61 37.07 -57.51
CA HIS A 285 -10.37 35.77 -56.83
C HIS A 285 -10.70 35.72 -55.34
N GLN A 286 -11.28 36.79 -54.80
CA GLN A 286 -11.60 36.90 -53.37
C GLN A 286 -12.49 35.76 -52.84
N PRO A 287 -13.53 35.31 -53.56
CA PRO A 287 -14.36 34.18 -53.13
C PRO A 287 -13.59 32.85 -53.06
N PHE A 288 -12.68 32.62 -54.02
CA PHE A 288 -11.81 31.44 -54.06
C PHE A 288 -10.90 31.37 -52.83
N HIS A 289 -10.19 32.46 -52.53
CA HIS A 289 -9.33 32.52 -51.34
C HIS A 289 -10.13 32.39 -50.05
N ARG A 290 -11.34 32.96 -49.99
CA ARG A 290 -12.23 32.85 -48.83
C ARG A 290 -12.68 31.40 -48.58
N ASP A 291 -12.94 30.63 -49.64
CA ASP A 291 -13.35 29.24 -49.50
C ASP A 291 -12.23 28.34 -48.99
N LEU A 292 -10.99 28.65 -49.36
CA LEU A 292 -9.79 27.95 -48.87
C LEU A 292 -9.46 28.23 -47.40
N LEU A 293 -9.84 29.40 -46.87
CA LEU A 293 -9.62 29.74 -45.46
C LEU A 293 -10.27 28.75 -44.49
N ARG A 294 -11.34 28.05 -44.92
CA ARG A 294 -12.01 27.02 -44.11
C ARG A 294 -11.09 25.85 -43.77
N TYR A 295 -10.07 25.60 -44.58
CA TYR A 295 -9.09 24.52 -44.38
C TYR A 295 -7.83 24.97 -43.64
N ALA A 296 -7.73 26.22 -43.18
CA ALA A 296 -6.49 26.77 -42.60
C ALA A 296 -5.96 25.93 -41.41
N LYS A 297 -6.85 25.52 -40.50
CA LYS A 297 -6.47 24.67 -39.35
C LYS A 297 -6.01 23.27 -39.76
N LEU A 298 -6.66 22.69 -40.77
CA LEU A 298 -6.26 21.39 -41.32
C LEU A 298 -4.92 21.46 -42.07
N MET A 299 -4.63 22.59 -42.71
CA MET A 299 -3.33 22.85 -43.33
C MET A 299 -2.22 23.04 -42.30
N GLU A 300 -2.50 23.71 -41.19
CA GLU A 300 -1.57 23.82 -40.05
C GLU A 300 -1.30 22.43 -39.43
N TRP A 301 -2.35 21.64 -39.24
CA TRP A 301 -2.21 20.25 -38.80
C TRP A 301 -1.35 19.42 -39.75
N LEU A 302 -1.59 19.52 -41.07
CA LEU A 302 -0.81 18.81 -42.08
C LEU A 302 0.66 19.23 -42.06
N LYS A 303 0.93 20.53 -41.93
CA LYS A 303 2.30 21.09 -41.82
C LYS A 303 3.07 20.50 -40.63
N ASN A 304 2.43 20.36 -39.48
CA ASN A 304 3.05 19.85 -38.26
C ASN A 304 3.21 18.33 -38.27
N THR A 305 2.44 17.64 -39.11
CA THR A 305 2.32 16.18 -39.07
C THR A 305 3.08 15.50 -40.20
N ASP A 306 3.00 16.04 -41.42
CA ASP A 306 3.59 15.53 -42.64
C ASP A 306 4.03 16.70 -43.55
N HIS A 307 5.30 17.08 -43.42
CA HIS A 307 5.87 18.21 -44.14
C HIS A 307 5.95 17.97 -45.66
N GLU A 308 6.18 16.74 -46.10
CA GLU A 308 6.29 16.41 -47.52
C GLU A 308 4.96 16.59 -48.25
N LYS A 309 3.86 16.11 -47.64
CA LYS A 309 2.50 16.31 -48.18
C LYS A 309 2.14 17.79 -48.21
N TYR A 310 2.49 18.54 -47.17
CA TYR A 310 2.26 19.99 -47.11
C TYR A 310 3.02 20.74 -48.21
N GLU A 311 4.32 20.46 -48.40
CA GLU A 311 5.11 21.07 -49.47
C GLU A 311 4.57 20.72 -50.85
N GLY A 312 4.24 19.44 -51.08
CA GLY A 312 3.67 18.99 -52.35
C GLY A 312 2.36 19.72 -52.66
N LEU A 313 1.50 19.88 -51.64
CA LEU A 313 0.24 20.61 -51.78
C LEU A 313 0.47 22.09 -52.09
N ASN A 314 1.45 22.72 -51.42
CA ASN A 314 1.79 24.11 -51.64
C ASN A 314 2.33 24.34 -53.07
N LYS A 315 3.20 23.45 -53.57
CA LYS A 315 3.68 23.49 -54.96
C LYS A 315 2.54 23.34 -55.96
N ASN A 316 1.63 22.39 -55.71
CA ASN A 316 0.45 22.20 -56.55
C ASN A 316 -0.48 23.42 -56.54
N TYR A 317 -0.71 24.03 -55.37
CA TYR A 317 -1.49 25.25 -55.26
C TYR A 317 -0.88 26.40 -56.05
N VAL A 318 0.44 26.62 -55.92
CA VAL A 318 1.16 27.68 -56.64
C VAL A 318 1.15 27.43 -58.14
N ASP A 319 1.52 26.24 -58.62
CA ASP A 319 1.49 25.89 -60.06
C ASP A 319 0.07 26.06 -60.63
N TYR A 320 -0.93 25.62 -59.87
CA TYR A 320 -2.33 25.74 -60.27
C TYR A 320 -2.78 27.20 -60.41
N ILE A 321 -2.49 28.03 -59.41
CA ILE A 321 -2.86 29.44 -59.42
C ILE A 321 -2.08 30.22 -60.47
N CYS A 322 -0.80 29.91 -60.67
CA CYS A 322 0.00 30.45 -61.77
C CYS A 322 -0.65 30.13 -63.13
N ARG A 323 -1.05 28.89 -63.38
CA ARG A 323 -1.73 28.49 -64.63
C ARG A 323 -3.09 29.15 -64.81
N LEU A 324 -3.86 29.32 -63.72
CA LEU A 324 -5.13 30.05 -63.74
C LEU A 324 -4.89 31.50 -64.18
N TYR A 325 -4.00 32.22 -63.49
CA TYR A 325 -3.66 33.60 -63.81
C TYR A 325 -3.10 33.73 -65.23
N GLU A 326 -2.21 32.85 -65.67
CA GLU A 326 -1.71 32.87 -67.05
C GLU A 326 -2.82 32.70 -68.08
N ARG A 327 -3.79 31.81 -67.83
CA ARG A 327 -4.93 31.59 -68.73
C ARG A 327 -5.83 32.82 -68.77
N GLU A 328 -6.21 33.35 -67.62
CA GLU A 328 -7.08 34.53 -67.54
C GLU A 328 -6.44 35.77 -68.13
N ILE A 329 -5.13 35.97 -67.92
CA ILE A 329 -4.37 37.05 -68.56
C ILE A 329 -4.38 36.88 -70.08
N LYS A 330 -4.15 35.67 -70.59
CA LYS A 330 -4.22 35.38 -72.04
C LYS A 330 -5.62 35.61 -72.61
N GLU A 331 -6.66 35.12 -71.95
CA GLU A 331 -8.06 35.34 -72.34
C GLU A 331 -8.44 36.82 -72.29
N PHE A 332 -8.02 37.55 -71.26
CA PHE A 332 -8.23 38.99 -71.14
C PHE A 332 -7.58 39.75 -72.31
N PHE A 333 -6.33 39.45 -72.65
CA PHE A 333 -5.66 40.07 -73.79
C PHE A 333 -6.31 39.71 -75.13
N GLU A 334 -6.81 38.49 -75.32
CA GLU A 334 -7.55 38.12 -76.52
C GLU A 334 -8.92 38.82 -76.61
N VAL A 335 -9.67 38.94 -75.52
CA VAL A 335 -10.92 39.73 -75.48
C VAL A 335 -10.65 41.21 -75.71
N ALA A 336 -9.58 41.77 -75.13
CA ALA A 336 -9.15 43.14 -75.36
C ALA A 336 -8.79 43.37 -76.84
N LYS A 337 -8.02 42.45 -77.43
CA LYS A 337 -7.65 42.46 -78.84
C LYS A 337 -8.88 42.41 -79.75
N ILE A 338 -9.84 41.52 -79.50
CA ILE A 338 -11.10 41.43 -80.26
C ILE A 338 -11.91 42.73 -80.16
N LYS A 339 -11.99 43.34 -78.96
CA LYS A 339 -12.66 44.64 -78.77
C LYS A 339 -11.92 45.79 -79.47
N MET A 340 -10.58 45.76 -79.53
CA MET A 340 -9.76 46.79 -80.19
C MET A 340 -9.68 46.63 -81.72
N THR A 341 -9.76 45.41 -82.26
CA THR A 341 -9.73 45.17 -83.72
C THR A 341 -11.10 45.27 -84.39
N GLY A 342 -12.17 45.53 -83.63
CA GLY A 342 -13.46 45.97 -84.18
C GLY A 342 -14.17 44.94 -85.07
N THR A 343 -13.88 43.64 -84.97
CA THR A 343 -14.71 42.64 -85.64
C THR A 343 -15.98 42.35 -84.83
N SER A 344 -16.86 43.35 -84.72
CA SER A 344 -18.26 43.08 -84.44
C SER A 344 -18.79 42.29 -85.64
N LYS A 345 -19.03 40.99 -85.47
CA LYS A 345 -19.95 40.27 -86.36
C LYS A 345 -21.36 40.80 -86.05
N GLU A 346 -21.67 42.00 -86.54
CA GLU A 346 -23.04 42.48 -86.62
C GLU A 346 -23.82 41.56 -87.56
N GLY A 347 -24.91 41.00 -87.03
CA GLY A 347 -26.17 40.87 -87.75
C GLY A 347 -26.20 40.02 -89.02
N LYS A 348 -26.32 38.69 -88.87
CA LYS A 348 -27.24 37.93 -89.71
C LYS A 348 -28.44 37.51 -88.88
N LYS A 349 -29.44 38.40 -88.87
CA LYS A 349 -30.83 38.07 -88.58
C LYS A 349 -31.24 36.95 -89.53
N PHE A 350 -31.35 35.71 -89.04
CA PHE A 350 -32.15 34.72 -89.74
C PHE A 350 -33.61 35.09 -89.52
N ALA A 351 -34.24 35.53 -90.60
CA ALA A 351 -35.67 35.72 -90.69
C ALA A 351 -36.38 34.41 -90.37
N THR A 352 -37.13 34.38 -89.27
CA THR A 352 -38.18 33.38 -89.06
C THR A 352 -39.48 34.01 -89.57
N LEU A 353 -39.87 33.66 -90.80
CA LEU A 353 -41.20 33.96 -91.33
C LEU A 353 -42.27 33.11 -90.61
N PRO A 354 -43.50 33.62 -90.45
CA PRO A 354 -44.53 33.04 -89.59
C PRO A 354 -45.46 32.07 -90.34
N ARG A 355 -45.83 30.96 -89.69
CA ARG A 355 -47.03 30.10 -89.94
C ARG A 355 -46.86 28.83 -89.08
N LYS A 356 -47.82 28.32 -88.32
CA LYS A 356 -49.25 28.59 -88.15
C LYS A 356 -49.65 27.80 -86.88
N GLU A 357 -50.02 28.46 -85.80
CA GLU A 357 -50.75 27.79 -84.71
C GLU A 357 -52.21 27.67 -85.14
N SER A 358 -52.64 26.44 -85.40
CA SER A 358 -54.06 26.10 -85.36
C SER A 358 -54.37 25.67 -83.93
N ALA A 359 -54.87 26.62 -83.15
CA ALA A 359 -55.50 26.36 -81.87
C ALA A 359 -56.80 25.58 -82.10
N VAL A 360 -56.89 24.37 -81.55
CA VAL A 360 -58.17 23.78 -81.18
C VAL A 360 -58.42 24.20 -79.74
N LYS A 361 -59.32 25.17 -79.59
CA LYS A 361 -59.93 25.54 -78.31
C LYS A 361 -60.91 24.45 -77.88
N GLN A 362 -60.77 24.00 -76.65
CA GLN A 362 -61.88 23.52 -75.83
C GLN A 362 -61.72 24.12 -74.44
N ASP A 363 -62.52 25.15 -74.19
CA ASP A 363 -62.96 25.58 -72.84
C ASP A 363 -64.44 25.12 -72.71
N PRO A 364 -65.13 25.31 -71.57
CA PRO A 364 -64.88 24.77 -70.23
C PRO A 364 -66.18 24.14 -69.65
N GLU A 365 -66.08 23.62 -68.42
CA GLU A 365 -67.17 23.40 -67.42
C GLU A 365 -68.55 22.86 -67.87
N SER A 366 -68.82 21.60 -67.52
CA SER A 366 -69.90 21.16 -66.60
C SER A 366 -69.80 19.66 -66.33
#